data_AF-A0A182IUC7-F1
#
_entry.id   AF-A0A182IUC7-F1
#
_cell.length_a   1.000
_cell.length_b   1.000
_cell.length_c   1.000
_cell.angle_alpha   90.00
_cell.angle_beta   90.00
_cell.angle_gamma   90.00
#
_symmetry.space_group_name_H-M   'P 1'
#
loop_
_entity.id
_entity.type
_entity.pdbx_description
1 polymer ?
#
loop_
_entity_poly.entity_id
_entity_poly.type
_entity_poly.pdbx_seq_one_letter_code
_entity_poly.pdbx_strand_id
1 'polypeptide(L)'
;MTVGIVLTDVEKEAKEYFLNVFTALHKLCDVGTGANLETRLPPWFDAVKFKRGQQFYRDNRFGILQATFCSQAVLLADPKGLRILEHTGKSSTTETARKRYASTFVHMTDWYESELAPGSRSWKSLSLVRRMHLGASNSASKRNLGFINQVEIALTTFGFLGFPLVRPHLLGIRYDNREDRESFVHMWSVLGFMIGLEDQYNMCLHRLEVVEMICHMLLRYIFLPSLQLETPLFRQMVGAIVDAFTGYMPFTSYESVMFLTKRLVGVPGYQYAVDMEKEQICRRLLSMDELDGMLRNMESKDGYRQVIEMYRAKFSDKIRLYHVKDLYCASLSDINQNFLESSEGIDGTYRKLPTEEPDSELSVEEMRQNSSNKHLRELLGLKQNQELVVTRIEDDSEWSMYLNDDKLKLLSTRGQMNVKFTIQSLNRCYSTIGRFTNEWALSFILYRIKRLTGK
;
A
#
# COMPACT_ATOMS: atom_id res chain seq x y z
N MET A 1 3.37 16.03 -32.64
CA MET A 1 3.79 14.63 -32.85
C MET A 1 4.36 14.11 -31.54
N THR A 2 3.57 13.36 -30.77
CA THR A 2 4.05 12.66 -29.58
C THR A 2 5.01 11.58 -30.04
N VAL A 3 6.30 11.73 -29.75
CA VAL A 3 7.29 10.67 -29.94
C VAL A 3 6.79 9.46 -29.13
N GLY A 4 6.47 8.36 -29.82
CA GLY A 4 5.99 7.15 -29.17
C GLY A 4 7.01 6.66 -28.14
N ILE A 5 6.56 6.29 -26.95
CA ILE A 5 7.45 5.74 -25.92
C ILE A 5 7.98 4.41 -26.45
N VAL A 6 9.28 4.34 -26.74
CA VAL A 6 9.94 3.08 -27.09
C VAL A 6 10.08 2.25 -25.82
N LEU A 7 9.49 1.05 -25.83
CA LEU A 7 9.51 0.10 -24.72
C LEU A 7 10.48 -1.03 -25.05
N THR A 8 11.23 -1.47 -24.04
CA THR A 8 11.95 -2.75 -24.09
C THR A 8 10.95 -3.91 -24.04
N ASP A 9 11.39 -5.13 -24.39
CA ASP A 9 10.53 -6.31 -24.33
C ASP A 9 10.00 -6.58 -22.90
N VAL A 10 10.84 -6.36 -21.87
CA VAL A 10 10.46 -6.47 -20.46
C VAL A 10 9.33 -5.49 -20.13
N GLU A 11 9.48 -4.23 -20.52
CA GLU A 11 8.50 -3.18 -20.23
C GLU A 11 7.21 -3.37 -21.01
N LYS A 12 7.28 -3.88 -22.24
CA LYS A 12 6.10 -4.23 -23.04
C LYS A 12 5.29 -5.33 -22.36
N GLU A 13 5.94 -6.42 -21.96
CA GLU A 13 5.28 -7.54 -21.28
C GLU A 13 4.71 -7.12 -19.90
N ALA A 14 5.47 -6.33 -19.12
CA ALA A 14 5.01 -5.79 -17.84
C ALA A 14 3.81 -4.85 -18.00
N LYS A 15 3.83 -4.01 -19.04
CA LYS A 15 2.71 -3.12 -19.39
C LYS A 15 1.47 -3.90 -19.81
N GLU A 16 1.62 -4.91 -20.66
CA GLU A 16 0.52 -5.79 -21.07
C GLU A 16 -0.12 -6.49 -19.85
N TYR A 17 0.69 -7.04 -18.94
CA TYR A 17 0.19 -7.58 -17.68
C TYR A 17 -0.57 -6.53 -16.86
N PHE A 18 0.01 -5.34 -16.69
CA PHE A 18 -0.59 -4.28 -15.87
C PHE A 18 -1.96 -3.85 -16.42
N LEU A 19 -2.08 -3.65 -17.74
CA LEU A 19 -3.36 -3.32 -18.36
C LEU A 19 -4.35 -4.48 -18.22
N ASN A 20 -3.90 -5.73 -18.44
CA ASN A 20 -4.74 -6.91 -18.35
C ASN A 20 -5.33 -7.10 -16.95
N VAL A 21 -4.52 -7.00 -15.89
CA VAL A 21 -4.99 -7.24 -14.52
C VAL A 21 -6.12 -6.27 -14.16
N PHE A 22 -6.02 -5.00 -14.52
CA PHE A 22 -7.05 -3.99 -14.23
C PHE A 22 -8.35 -4.15 -15.05
N THR A 23 -8.41 -5.04 -16.03
CA THR A 23 -9.70 -5.45 -16.64
C THR A 23 -10.54 -6.30 -15.69
N ALA A 24 -9.90 -7.00 -14.74
CA ALA A 24 -10.50 -7.99 -13.84
C ALA A 24 -11.18 -7.40 -12.60
N LEU A 25 -11.43 -6.09 -12.56
CA LEU A 25 -12.07 -5.40 -11.43
C LEU A 25 -13.48 -5.94 -11.11
N HIS A 26 -14.16 -6.51 -12.11
CA HIS A 26 -15.49 -7.12 -12.01
C HIS A 26 -15.44 -8.61 -11.66
N LYS A 27 -14.26 -9.21 -11.62
CA LYS A 27 -14.09 -10.66 -11.55
C LYS A 27 -13.85 -11.11 -10.11
N LEU A 28 -14.74 -11.94 -9.59
CA LEU A 28 -14.58 -12.55 -8.27
C LEU A 28 -13.42 -13.55 -8.29
N CYS A 29 -12.76 -13.71 -7.15
CA CYS A 29 -11.76 -14.76 -6.96
C CYS A 29 -12.40 -16.15 -6.82
N ASP A 30 -13.55 -16.17 -6.16
CA ASP A 30 -14.29 -17.39 -5.82
C ASP A 30 -15.80 -17.07 -5.77
N VAL A 31 -16.64 -18.10 -5.95
CA VAL A 31 -18.10 -17.99 -5.91
C VAL A 31 -18.73 -19.04 -5.00
N GLY A 32 -19.98 -18.83 -4.60
CA GLY A 32 -20.74 -19.77 -3.77
C GLY A 32 -20.34 -19.73 -2.30
N THR A 33 -20.16 -20.90 -1.69
CA THR A 33 -19.79 -21.04 -0.27
C THR A 33 -18.40 -21.63 -0.11
N GLY A 34 -17.78 -21.39 1.04
CA GLY A 34 -16.47 -21.96 1.34
C GLY A 34 -16.41 -23.49 1.33
N ALA A 35 -17.55 -24.18 1.49
CA ALA A 35 -17.62 -25.64 1.40
C ALA A 35 -17.44 -26.17 -0.03
N ASN A 36 -17.72 -25.33 -1.04
CA ASN A 36 -17.63 -25.69 -2.45
C ASN A 36 -16.21 -25.49 -3.01
N LEU A 37 -15.31 -24.87 -2.23
CA LEU A 37 -13.96 -24.56 -2.70
C LEU A 37 -13.06 -25.78 -2.60
N GLU A 38 -12.55 -26.21 -3.74
CA GLU A 38 -11.53 -27.24 -3.82
C GLU A 38 -10.13 -26.61 -3.76
N THR A 39 -9.29 -27.14 -2.88
CA THR A 39 -7.87 -26.77 -2.83
C THR A 39 -7.09 -27.78 -3.66
N ARG A 40 -6.30 -27.28 -4.61
CA ARG A 40 -5.46 -28.09 -5.49
C ARG A 40 -4.15 -27.36 -5.79
N LEU A 41 -3.13 -28.11 -6.15
CA LEU A 41 -1.90 -27.55 -6.71
C LEU A 41 -2.14 -27.13 -8.16
N PRO A 42 -1.44 -26.11 -8.66
CA PRO A 42 -1.48 -25.78 -10.08
C PRO A 42 -0.79 -26.89 -10.91
N PRO A 43 -1.18 -27.09 -12.19
CA PRO A 43 -0.54 -28.08 -13.06
C PRO A 43 0.96 -27.84 -13.28
N TRP A 44 1.40 -26.57 -13.18
CA TRP A 44 2.79 -26.13 -13.32
C TRP A 44 3.57 -26.12 -11.99
N PHE A 45 3.06 -26.78 -10.93
CA PHE A 45 3.74 -26.85 -9.63
C PHE A 45 5.09 -27.58 -9.71
N ASP A 46 6.17 -26.82 -9.53
CA ASP A 46 7.51 -27.36 -9.30
C ASP A 46 7.83 -27.38 -7.80
N ALA A 47 7.89 -28.59 -7.22
CA ALA A 47 8.15 -28.80 -5.80
C ALA A 47 9.58 -28.40 -5.38
N VAL A 48 10.57 -28.57 -6.27
CA VAL A 48 11.97 -28.25 -5.99
C VAL A 48 12.14 -26.75 -5.92
N LYS A 49 11.61 -26.01 -6.91
CA LYS A 49 11.57 -24.54 -6.88
C LYS A 49 10.78 -24.01 -5.70
N PHE A 50 9.63 -24.60 -5.37
CA PHE A 50 8.84 -24.18 -4.22
C PHE A 50 9.64 -24.31 -2.90
N LYS A 51 10.32 -25.45 -2.70
CA LYS A 51 11.19 -25.67 -1.53
C LYS A 51 12.37 -24.71 -1.48
N ARG A 52 12.96 -24.39 -2.63
CA ARG A 52 14.02 -23.39 -2.73
C ARG A 52 13.52 -21.97 -2.41
N GLY A 53 12.30 -21.61 -2.82
CA GLY A 53 11.65 -20.36 -2.42
C GLY A 53 11.42 -20.26 -0.91
N GLN A 54 11.02 -21.37 -0.27
CA GLN A 54 10.96 -21.44 1.19
C GLN A 54 12.34 -21.27 1.84
N GLN A 55 13.39 -21.80 1.23
CA GLN A 55 14.76 -21.63 1.71
C GLN A 55 15.22 -20.16 1.60
N PHE A 56 14.92 -19.49 0.48
CA PHE A 56 15.18 -18.05 0.33
C PHE A 56 14.50 -17.23 1.43
N TYR A 57 13.27 -17.59 1.81
CA TYR A 57 12.62 -16.99 2.99
C TYR A 57 13.39 -17.26 4.28
N ARG A 58 13.77 -18.51 4.57
CA ARG A 58 14.50 -18.86 5.80
C ARG A 58 15.82 -18.08 5.92
N ASP A 59 16.52 -17.88 4.81
CA ASP A 59 17.81 -17.18 4.79
C ASP A 59 17.70 -15.66 4.93
N ASN A 60 16.48 -15.11 4.76
CA ASN A 60 16.18 -13.69 4.74
C ASN A 60 14.97 -13.31 5.61
N ARG A 61 14.66 -14.15 6.60
CA ARG A 61 13.38 -14.18 7.31
C ARG A 61 13.05 -12.83 7.97
N PHE A 62 14.01 -12.27 8.71
CA PHE A 62 13.85 -10.95 9.34
C PHE A 62 13.47 -9.83 8.35
N GLY A 63 14.19 -9.75 7.23
CA GLY A 63 13.96 -8.73 6.19
C GLY A 63 12.61 -8.90 5.49
N ILE A 64 12.23 -10.13 5.12
CA ILE A 64 10.97 -10.41 4.44
C ILE A 64 9.76 -10.12 5.34
N LEU A 65 9.86 -10.42 6.64
CA LEU A 65 8.79 -10.12 7.58
C LEU A 65 8.64 -8.63 7.86
N GLN A 66 9.76 -7.90 7.94
CA GLN A 66 9.72 -6.43 8.01
C GLN A 66 9.09 -5.83 6.74
N ALA A 67 9.45 -6.35 5.56
CA ALA A 67 8.87 -5.94 4.29
C ALA A 67 7.35 -6.17 4.28
N THR A 68 6.93 -7.35 4.72
CA THR A 68 5.52 -7.73 4.83
C THR A 68 4.77 -6.80 5.79
N PHE A 69 5.36 -6.44 6.92
CA PHE A 69 4.74 -5.52 7.87
C PHE A 69 4.51 -4.13 7.27
N CYS A 70 5.50 -3.59 6.54
CA CYS A 70 5.34 -2.35 5.78
C CYS A 70 4.30 -2.48 4.66
N SER A 71 4.30 -3.59 3.92
CA SER A 71 3.32 -3.85 2.86
C SER A 71 1.88 -3.88 3.35
N GLN A 72 1.62 -4.31 4.58
CA GLN A 72 0.27 -4.24 5.14
C GLN A 72 -0.25 -2.80 5.20
N ALA A 73 0.60 -1.82 5.56
CA ALA A 73 0.23 -0.42 5.51
C ALA A 73 0.00 0.04 4.05
N VAL A 74 0.79 -0.44 3.10
CA VAL A 74 0.60 -0.13 1.67
C VAL A 74 -0.73 -0.65 1.13
N LEU A 75 -1.07 -1.90 1.41
CA LEU A 75 -2.33 -2.52 0.96
C LEU A 75 -3.55 -1.84 1.59
N LEU A 76 -3.44 -1.36 2.82
CA LEU A 76 -4.49 -0.57 3.48
C LEU A 76 -4.68 0.82 2.88
N ALA A 77 -3.71 1.34 2.14
CA ALA A 77 -3.84 2.62 1.46
C ALA A 77 -4.76 2.54 0.21
N ASP A 78 -5.21 1.34 -0.15
CA ASP A 78 -6.32 1.15 -1.09
C ASP A 78 -7.67 1.45 -0.42
N PRO A 79 -8.41 2.51 -0.81
CA PRO A 79 -9.60 2.94 -0.10
C PRO A 79 -10.75 1.92 -0.16
N LYS A 80 -10.84 1.13 -1.23
CA LYS A 80 -11.88 0.11 -1.35
C LYS A 80 -11.56 -1.08 -0.44
N GLY A 81 -10.36 -1.63 -0.56
CA GLY A 81 -9.88 -2.74 0.27
C GLY A 81 -9.95 -2.39 1.75
N LEU A 82 -9.59 -1.16 2.12
CA LEU A 82 -9.69 -0.64 3.49
C LEU A 82 -11.11 -0.72 4.04
N ARG A 83 -12.12 -0.28 3.28
CA ARG A 83 -13.54 -0.34 3.70
C ARG A 83 -14.07 -1.77 3.82
N ILE A 84 -13.64 -2.69 2.96
CA ILE A 84 -13.96 -4.12 3.10
C ILE A 84 -13.37 -4.66 4.41
N LEU A 85 -12.12 -4.32 4.72
CA LEU A 85 -11.46 -4.76 5.94
C LEU A 85 -12.08 -4.16 7.20
N GLU A 86 -12.45 -2.88 7.18
CA GLU A 86 -13.20 -2.22 8.25
C GLU A 86 -14.53 -2.97 8.52
N HIS A 87 -15.29 -3.23 7.46
CA HIS A 87 -16.59 -3.92 7.53
C HIS A 87 -16.54 -5.30 8.18
N THR A 88 -15.39 -6.00 8.11
CA THR A 88 -15.24 -7.28 8.81
C THR A 88 -15.36 -7.18 10.33
N GLY A 89 -15.18 -5.99 10.91
CA GLY A 89 -15.17 -5.76 12.37
C GLY A 89 -13.96 -6.39 13.09
N LYS A 90 -12.93 -6.83 12.35
CA LYS A 90 -11.79 -7.60 12.88
C LYS A 90 -10.48 -6.83 12.89
N SER A 91 -10.48 -5.53 12.56
CA SER A 91 -9.24 -4.78 12.30
C SER A 91 -9.22 -3.34 12.82
N SER A 92 -10.36 -2.78 13.27
CA SER A 92 -10.50 -1.35 13.53
C SER A 92 -10.16 -0.93 14.96
N THR A 93 -9.90 -1.88 15.87
CA THR A 93 -9.45 -1.64 17.24
C THR A 93 -8.18 -2.41 17.54
N THR A 94 -7.35 -1.95 18.48
CA THR A 94 -6.10 -2.61 18.85
C THR A 94 -6.30 -4.09 19.22
N GLU A 95 -7.36 -4.44 19.95
CA GLU A 95 -7.64 -5.82 20.36
C GLU A 95 -8.07 -6.71 19.19
N THR A 96 -8.97 -6.22 18.33
CA THR A 96 -9.41 -6.99 17.15
C THR A 96 -8.29 -7.15 16.14
N ALA A 97 -7.54 -6.07 15.89
CA ALA A 97 -6.34 -6.09 15.06
C ALA A 97 -5.30 -7.09 15.60
N ARG A 98 -5.03 -7.11 16.91
CA ARG A 98 -4.10 -8.08 17.51
C ARG A 98 -4.45 -9.51 17.17
N LYS A 99 -5.72 -9.91 17.33
CA LYS A 99 -6.16 -11.27 16.96
C LYS A 99 -5.99 -11.55 15.47
N ARG A 100 -6.43 -10.62 14.62
CA ARG A 100 -6.37 -10.79 13.16
C ARG A 100 -4.93 -10.90 12.67
N TYR A 101 -4.09 -9.92 12.97
CA TYR A 101 -2.76 -9.84 12.39
C TYR A 101 -1.79 -10.84 13.00
N ALA A 102 -1.97 -11.26 14.26
CA ALA A 102 -1.28 -12.44 14.77
C ALA A 102 -1.69 -13.71 14.00
N SER A 103 -2.99 -13.88 13.68
CA SER A 103 -3.43 -15.01 12.85
C SER A 103 -2.84 -14.95 11.44
N THR A 104 -2.84 -13.79 10.78
CA THR A 104 -2.19 -13.59 9.47
C THR A 104 -0.72 -13.97 9.54
N PHE A 105 -0.02 -13.56 10.58
CA PHE A 105 1.38 -13.90 10.79
C PHE A 105 1.62 -15.41 10.88
N VAL A 106 0.77 -16.12 11.64
CA VAL A 106 0.80 -17.59 11.73
C VAL A 106 0.54 -18.23 10.37
N HIS A 107 -0.48 -17.77 9.63
CA HIS A 107 -0.78 -18.31 8.29
C HIS A 107 0.41 -18.17 7.34
N MET A 108 1.05 -17.01 7.30
CA MET A 108 2.24 -16.80 6.48
C MET A 108 3.40 -17.69 6.90
N THR A 109 3.66 -17.79 8.20
CA THR A 109 4.72 -18.67 8.72
C THR A 109 4.45 -20.12 8.31
N ASP A 110 3.20 -20.58 8.38
CA ASP A 110 2.84 -21.92 7.92
C ASP A 110 3.13 -22.10 6.42
N TRP A 111 2.84 -21.10 5.58
CA TRP A 111 3.10 -21.15 4.13
C TRP A 111 4.60 -21.19 3.80
N TYR A 112 5.40 -20.38 4.49
CA TYR A 112 6.84 -20.29 4.25
C TYR A 112 7.63 -21.47 4.86
N GLU A 113 7.19 -22.00 5.99
CA GLU A 113 8.01 -22.94 6.76
C GLU A 113 7.54 -24.39 6.67
N SER A 114 6.25 -24.65 6.38
CA SER A 114 5.69 -26.01 6.33
C SER A 114 5.66 -26.59 4.92
N GLU A 115 5.71 -27.92 4.80
CA GLU A 115 5.51 -28.60 3.52
C GLU A 115 4.16 -28.23 2.89
N LEU A 116 4.12 -28.02 1.58
CA LEU A 116 2.89 -27.82 0.83
C LEU A 116 2.42 -29.15 0.23
N ALA A 117 1.57 -29.85 0.98
CA ALA A 117 0.99 -31.13 0.59
C ALA A 117 -0.42 -31.28 1.19
N PRO A 118 -1.33 -32.06 0.59
CA PRO A 118 -2.66 -32.31 1.15
C PRO A 118 -2.63 -32.67 2.63
N GLY A 119 -3.39 -31.94 3.44
CA GLY A 119 -3.49 -32.16 4.90
C GLY A 119 -2.40 -31.50 5.75
N SER A 120 -1.35 -30.93 5.14
CA SER A 120 -0.33 -30.17 5.85
C SER A 120 -0.87 -28.87 6.48
N ARG A 121 -0.08 -28.23 7.35
CA ARG A 121 -0.46 -26.93 7.93
C ARG A 121 -0.65 -25.85 6.87
N SER A 122 0.28 -25.74 5.91
CA SER A 122 0.17 -24.74 4.84
C SER A 122 -1.07 -25.00 3.97
N TRP A 123 -1.37 -26.26 3.65
CA TRP A 123 -2.58 -26.63 2.90
C TRP A 123 -3.86 -26.21 3.62
N LYS A 124 -4.03 -26.63 4.88
CA LYS A 124 -5.19 -26.26 5.72
C LYS A 124 -5.31 -24.75 5.88
N SER A 125 -4.17 -24.07 6.04
CA SER A 125 -4.07 -22.62 6.16
C SER A 125 -4.54 -21.92 4.88
N LEU A 126 -4.04 -22.32 3.71
CA LEU A 126 -4.44 -21.77 2.40
C LEU A 126 -5.93 -21.99 2.14
N SER A 127 -6.43 -23.22 2.33
CA SER A 127 -7.86 -23.52 2.21
C SER A 127 -8.72 -22.67 3.14
N LEU A 128 -8.25 -22.40 4.37
CA LEU A 128 -8.98 -21.57 5.32
C LEU A 128 -8.99 -20.10 4.91
N VAL A 129 -7.84 -19.53 4.53
CA VAL A 129 -7.73 -18.13 4.12
C VAL A 129 -8.57 -17.86 2.87
N ARG A 130 -8.53 -18.75 1.87
CA ARG A 130 -9.38 -18.63 0.68
C ARG A 130 -10.87 -18.58 1.02
N ARG A 131 -11.33 -19.47 1.93
CA ARG A 131 -12.71 -19.46 2.45
C ARG A 131 -13.04 -18.17 3.21
N MET A 132 -12.09 -17.62 3.98
CA MET A 132 -12.27 -16.34 4.67
C MET A 132 -12.42 -15.17 3.69
N HIS A 133 -11.64 -15.14 2.60
CA HIS A 133 -11.76 -14.13 1.55
C HIS A 133 -13.11 -14.20 0.83
N LEU A 134 -13.59 -15.40 0.50
CA LEU A 134 -14.93 -15.60 -0.05
C LEU A 134 -16.01 -15.13 0.93
N GLY A 135 -15.89 -15.48 2.21
CA GLY A 135 -16.83 -15.03 3.25
C GLY A 135 -16.87 -13.50 3.40
N ALA A 136 -15.72 -12.85 3.40
CA ALA A 136 -15.62 -11.39 3.44
C ALA A 136 -16.24 -10.74 2.19
N SER A 137 -15.96 -11.29 1.01
CA SER A 137 -16.52 -10.84 -0.27
C SER A 137 -18.05 -10.91 -0.29
N ASN A 138 -18.60 -12.07 0.12
CA ASN A 138 -20.05 -12.27 0.19
C ASN A 138 -20.70 -11.32 1.20
N SER A 139 -20.06 -11.04 2.33
CA SER A 139 -20.57 -10.12 3.35
C SER A 139 -20.52 -8.66 2.90
N ALA A 140 -19.42 -8.23 2.27
CA ALA A 140 -19.24 -6.87 1.77
C ALA A 140 -20.19 -6.56 0.60
N SER A 141 -20.39 -7.53 -0.30
CA SER A 141 -21.30 -7.39 -1.45
C SER A 141 -22.73 -7.11 -1.01
N LYS A 142 -23.21 -7.78 0.06
CA LYS A 142 -24.54 -7.53 0.64
C LYS A 142 -24.73 -6.11 1.18
N ARG A 143 -23.64 -5.34 1.35
CA ARG A 143 -23.65 -3.95 1.80
C ARG A 143 -23.22 -2.95 0.72
N ASN A 144 -23.14 -3.38 -0.54
CA ASN A 144 -22.70 -2.54 -1.67
C ASN A 144 -21.28 -1.93 -1.46
N LEU A 145 -20.42 -2.63 -0.70
CA LEU A 145 -19.02 -2.26 -0.50
C LEU A 145 -18.10 -2.89 -1.57
N GLY A 146 -18.67 -3.67 -2.48
CA GLY A 146 -17.94 -4.51 -3.43
C GLY A 146 -17.51 -5.85 -2.83
N PHE A 147 -16.56 -6.51 -3.47
CA PHE A 147 -15.97 -7.80 -3.09
C PHE A 147 -14.47 -7.80 -3.34
N ILE A 148 -13.76 -8.81 -2.84
CA ILE A 148 -12.34 -9.02 -3.12
C ILE A 148 -12.21 -9.60 -4.54
N ASN A 149 -11.74 -8.79 -5.48
CA ASN A 149 -11.60 -9.13 -6.89
C ASN A 149 -10.18 -9.62 -7.24
N GLN A 150 -9.99 -10.10 -8.47
CA GLN A 150 -8.69 -10.61 -8.96
C GLN A 150 -7.57 -9.56 -8.86
N VAL A 151 -7.87 -8.27 -9.08
CA VAL A 151 -6.89 -7.17 -8.93
C VAL A 151 -6.40 -7.06 -7.50
N GLU A 152 -7.30 -7.12 -6.52
CA GLU A 152 -6.94 -7.00 -5.10
C GLU A 152 -6.08 -8.18 -4.64
N ILE A 153 -6.35 -9.41 -5.10
CA ILE A 153 -5.48 -10.56 -4.78
C ILE A 153 -4.13 -10.42 -5.49
N ALA A 154 -4.08 -9.97 -6.75
CA ALA A 154 -2.82 -9.72 -7.45
C ALA A 154 -1.96 -8.65 -6.75
N LEU A 155 -2.57 -7.53 -6.32
CA LEU A 155 -1.91 -6.49 -5.53
C LEU A 155 -1.49 -7.01 -4.15
N THR A 156 -2.30 -7.86 -3.53
CA THR A 156 -1.96 -8.49 -2.26
C THR A 156 -0.72 -9.39 -2.40
N THR A 157 -0.57 -10.09 -3.51
CA THR A 157 0.63 -10.88 -3.84
C THR A 157 1.88 -9.99 -3.91
N PHE A 158 1.78 -8.76 -4.46
CA PHE A 158 2.89 -7.79 -4.38
C PHE A 158 3.28 -7.52 -2.92
N GLY A 159 2.29 -7.40 -2.02
CA GLY A 159 2.54 -7.11 -0.61
C GLY A 159 3.50 -8.10 0.07
N PHE A 160 3.63 -9.32 -0.43
CA PHE A 160 4.51 -10.32 0.20
C PHE A 160 5.82 -10.59 -0.53
N LEU A 161 5.94 -10.21 -1.80
CA LEU A 161 7.16 -10.45 -2.60
C LEU A 161 7.77 -9.19 -3.22
N GLY A 162 6.98 -8.14 -3.44
CA GLY A 162 7.37 -6.96 -4.21
C GLY A 162 8.57 -6.26 -3.61
N PHE A 163 8.48 -5.80 -2.36
CA PHE A 163 9.62 -5.17 -1.67
C PHE A 163 10.84 -6.10 -1.53
N PRO A 164 10.71 -7.39 -1.16
CA PRO A 164 11.83 -8.32 -1.21
C PRO A 164 12.54 -8.39 -2.58
N LEU A 165 11.81 -8.26 -3.69
CA LEU A 165 12.41 -8.28 -5.03
C LEU A 165 13.07 -6.96 -5.40
N VAL A 166 12.38 -5.83 -5.23
CA VAL A 166 12.80 -4.53 -5.81
C VAL A 166 13.46 -3.57 -4.82
N ARG A 167 13.37 -3.84 -3.51
CA ARG A 167 14.05 -3.08 -2.45
C ARG A 167 14.83 -3.97 -1.45
N PRO A 168 15.50 -5.07 -1.87
CA PRO A 168 16.15 -5.99 -0.93
C PRO A 168 17.27 -5.33 -0.13
N HIS A 169 17.97 -4.36 -0.74
CA HIS A 169 19.06 -3.60 -0.13
C HIS A 169 18.62 -2.75 1.06
N LEU A 170 17.34 -2.35 1.12
CA LEU A 170 16.77 -1.61 2.25
C LEU A 170 16.31 -2.52 3.40
N LEU A 171 16.28 -3.84 3.17
CA LEU A 171 15.66 -4.83 4.03
C LEU A 171 16.66 -5.83 4.62
N GLY A 172 17.95 -5.70 4.31
CA GLY A 172 18.94 -6.67 4.77
C GLY A 172 18.79 -8.06 4.11
N ILE A 173 18.12 -8.11 2.96
CA ILE A 173 17.90 -9.34 2.19
C ILE A 173 19.12 -9.56 1.29
N ARG A 174 19.58 -10.81 1.18
CA ARG A 174 20.57 -11.26 0.18
C ARG A 174 19.84 -11.57 -1.12
N TYR A 175 20.34 -11.06 -2.23
CA TYR A 175 19.66 -11.11 -3.52
C TYR A 175 20.60 -11.37 -4.70
N ASP A 176 21.82 -11.87 -4.43
CA ASP A 176 22.84 -12.09 -5.47
C ASP A 176 22.53 -13.33 -6.31
N ASN A 177 21.82 -14.31 -5.75
CA ASN A 177 21.47 -15.55 -6.44
C ASN A 177 20.14 -15.40 -7.20
N ARG A 178 20.22 -15.41 -8.53
CA ARG A 178 19.05 -15.29 -9.42
C ARG A 178 18.06 -16.45 -9.26
N GLU A 179 18.55 -17.68 -9.12
CA GLU A 179 17.71 -18.89 -9.01
C GLU A 179 16.90 -18.90 -7.70
N ASP A 180 17.47 -18.40 -6.61
CA ASP A 180 16.75 -18.26 -5.34
C ASP A 180 15.59 -17.26 -5.45
N ARG A 181 15.81 -16.15 -6.16
CA ARG A 181 14.78 -15.12 -6.41
C ARG A 181 13.68 -15.65 -7.32
N GLU A 182 14.03 -16.35 -8.40
CA GLU A 182 13.06 -17.04 -9.25
C GLU A 182 12.25 -18.10 -8.49
N SER A 183 12.91 -18.84 -7.60
CA SER A 183 12.26 -19.83 -6.76
C SER A 183 11.29 -19.19 -5.75
N PHE A 184 11.64 -18.01 -5.23
CA PHE A 184 10.76 -17.22 -4.37
C PHE A 184 9.54 -16.67 -5.14
N VAL A 185 9.74 -16.22 -6.37
CA VAL A 185 8.66 -15.84 -7.29
C VAL A 185 7.75 -17.05 -7.57
N HIS A 186 8.32 -18.21 -7.90
CA HIS A 186 7.54 -19.44 -8.14
C HIS A 186 6.77 -19.88 -6.90
N MET A 187 7.34 -19.75 -5.70
CA MET A 187 6.59 -20.02 -4.48
C MET A 187 5.36 -19.10 -4.37
N TRP A 188 5.49 -17.81 -4.66
CA TRP A 188 4.37 -16.87 -4.66
C TRP A 188 3.39 -17.03 -5.82
N SER A 189 3.82 -17.55 -6.97
CA SER A 189 2.88 -17.93 -8.04
C SER A 189 1.94 -19.04 -7.55
N VAL A 190 2.49 -20.09 -6.93
CA VAL A 190 1.72 -21.21 -6.38
C VAL A 190 0.79 -20.75 -5.25
N LEU A 191 1.29 -19.93 -4.31
CA LEU A 191 0.47 -19.41 -3.21
C LEU A 191 -0.68 -18.56 -3.74
N GLY A 192 -0.42 -17.67 -4.71
CA GLY A 192 -1.43 -16.85 -5.38
C GLY A 192 -2.55 -17.71 -6.00
N PHE A 193 -2.18 -18.73 -6.78
CA PHE A 193 -3.14 -19.67 -7.35
C PHE A 193 -4.01 -20.33 -6.28
N MET A 194 -3.39 -20.82 -5.21
CA MET A 194 -4.09 -21.55 -4.14
C MET A 194 -5.05 -20.67 -3.32
N ILE A 195 -4.88 -19.34 -3.33
CA ILE A 195 -5.81 -18.39 -2.69
C ILE A 195 -6.83 -17.78 -3.67
N GLY A 196 -6.92 -18.30 -4.91
CA GLY A 196 -7.95 -17.94 -5.88
C GLY A 196 -7.53 -16.94 -6.97
N LEU A 197 -6.23 -16.63 -7.09
CA LEU A 197 -5.71 -15.84 -8.20
C LEU A 197 -5.68 -16.70 -9.47
N GLU A 198 -6.31 -16.23 -10.54
CA GLU A 198 -6.20 -16.93 -11.82
C GLU A 198 -4.85 -16.68 -12.48
N ASP A 199 -4.36 -17.68 -13.24
CA ASP A 199 -3.06 -17.64 -13.90
C ASP A 199 -2.86 -16.39 -14.77
N GLN A 200 -3.87 -15.97 -15.52
CA GLN A 200 -3.79 -14.76 -16.37
C GLN A 200 -3.61 -13.44 -15.60
N TYR A 201 -3.85 -13.42 -14.29
CA TYR A 201 -3.66 -12.28 -13.41
C TYR A 201 -2.53 -12.51 -12.38
N ASN A 202 -1.76 -13.59 -12.54
CA ASN A 202 -0.69 -13.95 -11.64
C ASN A 202 0.66 -13.47 -12.19
N MET A 203 1.11 -12.28 -11.76
CA MET A 203 2.40 -11.72 -12.20
C MET A 203 3.57 -12.69 -12.01
N CYS A 204 3.50 -13.59 -11.03
CA CYS A 204 4.61 -14.48 -10.70
C CYS A 204 4.77 -15.65 -11.69
N LEU A 205 3.92 -15.75 -12.72
CA LEU A 205 4.10 -16.68 -13.84
C LEU A 205 5.01 -16.12 -14.94
N HIS A 206 5.34 -14.82 -14.89
CA HIS A 206 6.32 -14.23 -15.79
C HIS A 206 7.74 -14.48 -15.29
N ARG A 207 8.73 -14.29 -16.19
CA ARG A 207 10.15 -14.35 -15.82
C ARG A 207 10.53 -13.23 -14.85
N LEU A 208 11.58 -13.46 -14.05
CA LEU A 208 11.97 -12.59 -12.94
C LEU A 208 12.02 -11.10 -13.30
N GLU A 209 12.64 -10.75 -14.42
CA GLU A 209 12.85 -9.34 -14.80
C GLU A 209 11.51 -8.63 -15.12
N VAL A 210 10.53 -9.38 -15.65
CA VAL A 210 9.17 -8.86 -15.90
C VAL A 210 8.43 -8.69 -14.58
N VAL A 211 8.56 -9.64 -13.64
CA VAL A 211 7.99 -9.51 -12.30
C VAL A 211 8.54 -8.30 -11.55
N GLU A 212 9.85 -8.07 -11.63
CA GLU A 212 10.51 -6.89 -11.06
C GLU A 212 9.98 -5.61 -11.70
N MET A 213 9.86 -5.56 -13.02
CA MET A 213 9.31 -4.40 -13.73
C MET A 213 7.85 -4.14 -13.35
N ILE A 214 7.01 -5.17 -13.26
CA ILE A 214 5.62 -5.06 -12.76
C ILE A 214 5.62 -4.47 -11.33
N CYS A 215 6.51 -4.95 -10.45
CA CYS A 215 6.64 -4.43 -9.10
C CYS A 215 7.04 -2.94 -9.08
N HIS A 216 7.95 -2.52 -9.96
CA HIS A 216 8.33 -1.12 -10.13
C HIS A 216 7.17 -0.25 -10.67
N MET A 217 6.38 -0.77 -11.61
CA MET A 217 5.16 -0.10 -12.08
C MET A 217 4.13 0.06 -10.96
N LEU A 218 3.91 -0.97 -10.14
CA LEU A 218 3.00 -0.91 -9.00
C LEU A 218 3.46 0.12 -7.96
N LEU A 219 4.77 0.22 -7.70
CA LEU A 219 5.32 1.27 -6.86
C LEU A 219 5.00 2.67 -7.40
N ARG A 220 5.26 2.92 -8.70
CA ARG A 220 5.01 4.22 -9.33
C ARG A 220 3.52 4.58 -9.33
N TYR A 221 2.68 3.72 -9.90
CA TYR A 221 1.31 4.06 -10.26
C TYR A 221 0.29 3.81 -9.15
N ILE A 222 0.58 2.91 -8.21
CA ILE A 222 -0.37 2.52 -7.16
C ILE A 222 0.13 2.99 -5.79
N PHE A 223 1.30 2.55 -5.35
CA PHE A 223 1.67 2.66 -3.94
C PHE A 223 2.25 4.02 -3.54
N LEU A 224 3.09 4.61 -4.39
CA LEU A 224 3.62 5.96 -4.20
C LEU A 224 2.53 7.01 -4.04
N PRO A 225 1.50 7.10 -4.90
CA PRO A 225 0.44 8.06 -4.68
C PRO A 225 -0.49 7.66 -3.52
N SER A 226 -0.73 6.36 -3.27
CA SER A 226 -1.62 5.91 -2.20
C SER A 226 -1.13 6.30 -0.80
N LEU A 227 0.17 6.19 -0.52
CA LEU A 227 0.73 6.53 0.79
C LEU A 227 0.79 8.04 1.07
N GLN A 228 0.56 8.88 0.06
CA GLN A 228 0.51 10.32 0.23
C GLN A 228 -0.91 10.82 0.56
N LEU A 229 -1.93 9.99 0.32
CA LEU A 229 -3.35 10.31 0.45
C LEU A 229 -3.97 9.57 1.65
N GLU A 230 -3.42 9.83 2.85
CA GLU A 230 -3.84 9.17 4.10
C GLU A 230 -5.21 9.67 4.60
N THR A 231 -6.24 8.83 4.51
CA THR A 231 -7.58 9.12 5.06
C THR A 231 -7.63 8.93 6.59
N PRO A 232 -8.62 9.49 7.30
CA PRO A 232 -8.80 9.25 8.73
C PRO A 232 -8.96 7.75 9.07
N LEU A 233 -9.72 7.02 8.26
CA LEU A 233 -9.91 5.57 8.42
C LEU A 233 -8.58 4.82 8.25
N PHE A 234 -7.76 5.22 7.27
CA PHE A 234 -6.45 4.63 7.06
C PHE A 234 -5.57 4.80 8.30
N ARG A 235 -5.48 6.04 8.82
CA ARG A 235 -4.70 6.37 10.01
C ARG A 235 -5.17 5.56 11.22
N GLN A 236 -6.49 5.46 11.43
CA GLN A 236 -7.07 4.67 12.51
C GLN A 236 -6.70 3.19 12.40
N MET A 237 -6.89 2.57 11.24
CA MET A 237 -6.66 1.14 11.06
C MET A 237 -5.18 0.79 11.12
N VAL A 238 -4.30 1.58 10.51
CA VAL A 238 -2.85 1.39 10.63
C VAL A 238 -2.38 1.62 12.07
N GLY A 239 -2.92 2.63 12.77
CA GLY A 239 -2.67 2.85 14.20
C GLY A 239 -3.03 1.62 15.03
N ALA A 240 -4.24 1.08 14.86
CA ALA A 240 -4.69 -0.13 15.56
C ALA A 240 -3.77 -1.34 15.31
N ILE A 241 -3.25 -1.50 14.09
CA ILE A 241 -2.30 -2.56 13.73
C ILE A 241 -0.99 -2.36 14.47
N VAL A 242 -0.42 -1.15 14.37
CA VAL A 242 0.87 -0.86 15.00
C VAL A 242 0.77 -1.08 16.51
N ASP A 243 -0.27 -0.53 17.14
CA ASP A 243 -0.53 -0.71 18.57
C ASP A 243 -0.70 -2.18 18.94
N ALA A 244 -1.31 -2.99 18.08
CA ALA A 244 -1.46 -4.42 18.29
C ALA A 244 -0.11 -5.15 18.34
N PHE A 245 0.90 -4.67 17.61
CA PHE A 245 2.25 -5.22 17.59
C PHE A 245 3.20 -4.64 18.64
N THR A 246 2.90 -3.47 19.24
CA THR A 246 3.79 -2.82 20.24
C THR A 246 4.19 -3.74 21.40
N GLY A 247 3.28 -4.61 21.85
CA GLY A 247 3.55 -5.59 22.91
C GLY A 247 4.55 -6.70 22.55
N TYR A 248 4.87 -6.85 21.26
CA TYR A 248 5.84 -7.80 20.73
C TYR A 248 7.08 -7.11 20.15
N MET A 249 6.91 -5.91 19.59
CA MET A 249 7.93 -5.13 18.89
C MET A 249 8.04 -3.72 19.52
N PRO A 250 8.83 -3.57 20.61
CA PRO A 250 8.83 -2.34 21.42
C PRO A 250 9.36 -1.10 20.69
N PHE A 251 10.14 -1.29 19.62
CA PHE A 251 10.72 -0.22 18.79
C PHE A 251 9.85 0.14 17.57
N THR A 252 8.53 0.09 17.73
CA THR A 252 7.55 0.36 16.65
C THR A 252 6.58 1.46 17.08
N SER A 253 6.31 2.41 16.20
CA SER A 253 5.26 3.42 16.32
C SER A 253 4.64 3.72 14.96
N TYR A 254 3.46 4.36 14.93
CA TYR A 254 2.82 4.76 13.66
C TYR A 254 3.78 5.57 12.78
N GLU A 255 4.42 6.57 13.39
CA GLU A 255 5.45 7.40 12.74
C GLU A 255 6.58 6.57 12.11
N SER A 256 7.14 5.62 12.86
CA SER A 256 8.26 4.83 12.36
C SER A 256 7.85 3.88 11.25
N VAL A 257 6.68 3.25 11.36
CA VAL A 257 6.15 2.33 10.33
C VAL A 257 5.82 3.09 9.06
N MET A 258 5.17 4.25 9.15
CA MET A 258 4.87 5.06 7.98
C MET A 258 6.14 5.62 7.33
N PHE A 259 7.14 6.02 8.13
CA PHE A 259 8.44 6.45 7.60
C PHE A 259 9.12 5.31 6.82
N LEU A 260 9.26 4.13 7.42
CA LEU A 260 9.90 2.97 6.79
C LEU A 260 9.13 2.51 5.54
N THR A 261 7.81 2.55 5.58
CA THR A 261 6.96 2.19 4.43
C THR A 261 7.13 3.18 3.27
N LYS A 262 7.11 4.49 3.55
CA LYS A 262 7.34 5.53 2.55
C LYS A 262 8.78 5.49 1.99
N ARG A 263 9.76 5.15 2.83
CA ARG A 263 11.15 4.87 2.41
C ARG A 263 11.23 3.68 1.44
N LEU A 264 10.53 2.58 1.70
CA LEU A 264 10.50 1.42 0.79
C LEU A 264 9.82 1.73 -0.54
N VAL A 265 8.75 2.51 -0.53
CA VAL A 265 8.08 2.92 -1.77
C VAL A 265 8.90 3.94 -2.56
N GLY A 266 9.78 4.68 -1.88
CA GLY A 266 10.61 5.73 -2.48
C GLY A 266 9.96 7.11 -2.47
N VAL A 267 8.99 7.38 -1.59
CA VAL A 267 8.41 8.73 -1.49
C VAL A 267 9.53 9.73 -1.15
N PRO A 268 9.61 10.90 -1.81
CA PRO A 268 10.68 11.86 -1.56
C PRO A 268 10.65 12.40 -0.13
N GLY A 269 11.84 12.61 0.43
CA GLY A 269 12.04 13.08 1.80
C GLY A 269 12.20 11.97 2.84
N TYR A 270 12.13 10.70 2.43
CA TYR A 270 12.26 9.52 3.29
C TYR A 270 13.59 8.77 3.07
N GLN A 271 14.53 9.33 2.31
CA GLN A 271 15.80 8.73 1.88
C GLN A 271 16.88 8.76 2.99
N TYR A 272 16.54 8.32 4.21
CA TYR A 272 17.52 8.23 5.30
C TYR A 272 18.39 6.97 5.18
N ALA A 273 19.72 7.16 5.22
CA ALA A 273 20.72 6.09 5.15
C ALA A 273 20.44 5.10 4.01
N VAL A 274 20.21 5.63 2.80
CA VAL A 274 20.02 4.86 1.57
C VAL A 274 21.23 5.03 0.66
N ASP A 275 21.37 4.11 -0.29
CA ASP A 275 22.27 4.25 -1.42
C ASP A 275 21.53 5.03 -2.52
N MET A 276 21.92 6.29 -2.73
CA MET A 276 21.22 7.19 -3.65
C MET A 276 21.26 6.72 -5.11
N GLU A 277 22.26 5.93 -5.51
CA GLU A 277 22.34 5.36 -6.86
C GLU A 277 21.22 4.33 -7.12
N LYS A 278 20.71 3.73 -6.04
CA LYS A 278 19.61 2.75 -6.06
C LYS A 278 18.23 3.37 -5.86
N GLU A 279 18.15 4.68 -5.59
CA GLU A 279 16.89 5.41 -5.45
C GLU A 279 16.35 5.86 -6.82
N GLN A 280 15.95 4.88 -7.62
CA GLN A 280 15.37 5.08 -8.94
C GLN A 280 13.85 4.98 -8.90
N ILE A 281 13.18 5.72 -9.78
CA ILE A 281 11.76 5.59 -10.03
C ILE A 281 11.53 4.92 -11.39
N CYS A 282 10.53 4.04 -11.47
CA CYS A 282 10.08 3.52 -12.75
C CYS A 282 9.74 4.72 -13.65
N ARG A 283 10.29 4.76 -14.87
CA ARG A 283 9.89 5.78 -15.84
C ARG A 283 8.43 5.61 -16.25
N ARG A 284 7.84 6.63 -16.88
CA ARG A 284 6.49 6.55 -17.44
C ARG A 284 6.39 5.45 -18.53
N LEU A 285 5.53 4.46 -18.31
CA LEU A 285 5.20 3.39 -19.27
C LEU A 285 3.73 3.41 -19.74
N LEU A 286 2.83 3.97 -18.92
CA LEU A 286 1.41 4.12 -19.21
C LEU A 286 1.09 5.53 -19.72
N SER A 287 0.20 5.63 -20.71
CA SER A 287 -0.36 6.90 -21.16
C SER A 287 -1.53 7.34 -20.27
N MET A 288 -1.90 8.62 -20.35
CA MET A 288 -3.12 9.10 -19.68
C MET A 288 -4.38 8.39 -20.21
N ASP A 289 -4.47 8.11 -21.50
CA ASP A 289 -5.65 7.43 -22.07
C ASP A 289 -5.85 6.02 -21.48
N GLU A 290 -4.76 5.29 -21.25
CA GLU A 290 -4.76 3.97 -20.61
C GLU A 290 -5.22 4.07 -19.15
N LEU A 291 -4.67 5.03 -18.40
CA LEU A 291 -5.03 5.31 -17.02
C LEU A 291 -6.50 5.75 -16.88
N ASP A 292 -6.98 6.60 -17.78
CA ASP A 292 -8.38 7.04 -17.82
C ASP A 292 -9.31 5.87 -18.19
N GLY A 293 -8.86 4.96 -19.05
CA GLY A 293 -9.56 3.71 -19.33
C GLY A 293 -9.78 2.87 -18.07
N MET A 294 -8.74 2.78 -17.22
CA MET A 294 -8.84 2.10 -15.92
C MET A 294 -9.81 2.82 -14.98
N LEU A 295 -9.76 4.15 -14.90
CA LEU A 295 -10.69 4.95 -14.07
C LEU A 295 -12.16 4.76 -14.51
N ARG A 296 -12.44 4.83 -15.81
CA ARG A 296 -13.79 4.57 -16.35
C ARG A 296 -14.29 3.17 -15.99
N ASN A 297 -13.40 2.18 -15.98
CA ASN A 297 -13.73 0.83 -15.54
C ASN A 297 -14.06 0.79 -14.04
N MET A 298 -13.42 1.62 -13.20
CA MET A 298 -13.69 1.68 -11.75
C MET A 298 -14.98 2.43 -11.40
N GLU A 299 -15.27 3.56 -12.05
CA GLU A 299 -16.37 4.49 -11.73
C GLU A 299 -17.75 3.84 -11.54
N SER A 300 -18.06 2.86 -12.39
CA SER A 300 -19.36 2.18 -12.37
C SER A 300 -19.49 1.13 -11.27
N LYS A 301 -18.39 0.72 -10.63
CA LYS A 301 -18.34 -0.44 -9.73
C LYS A 301 -18.54 -0.09 -8.25
N ASP A 302 -19.21 -1.00 -7.55
CA ASP A 302 -19.38 -0.91 -6.10
C ASP A 302 -18.04 -0.88 -5.36
N GLY A 303 -17.99 -0.11 -4.28
CA GLY A 303 -16.78 0.13 -3.50
C GLY A 303 -15.82 1.16 -4.10
N TYR A 304 -15.81 1.38 -5.42
CA TYR A 304 -14.97 2.39 -6.07
C TYR A 304 -15.67 3.75 -6.16
N ARG A 305 -16.97 3.79 -6.48
CA ARG A 305 -17.71 5.04 -6.72
C ARG A 305 -17.57 6.06 -5.60
N GLN A 306 -17.65 5.63 -4.34
CA GLN A 306 -17.61 6.55 -3.19
C GLN A 306 -16.21 7.11 -2.91
N VAL A 307 -15.17 6.55 -3.53
CA VAL A 307 -13.76 6.90 -3.30
C VAL A 307 -13.04 7.18 -4.62
N ILE A 308 -13.79 7.38 -5.71
CA ILE A 308 -13.23 7.46 -7.07
C ILE A 308 -12.27 8.64 -7.22
N GLU A 309 -12.54 9.74 -6.52
CA GLU A 309 -11.68 10.93 -6.53
C GLU A 309 -10.28 10.65 -5.97
N MET A 310 -10.14 9.68 -5.05
CA MET A 310 -8.82 9.22 -4.62
C MET A 310 -8.08 8.49 -5.75
N TYR A 311 -8.77 7.70 -6.57
CA TYR A 311 -8.14 7.04 -7.72
C TYR A 311 -7.80 8.04 -8.82
N ARG A 312 -8.64 9.05 -9.09
CA ARG A 312 -8.31 10.16 -10.01
C ARG A 312 -7.08 10.95 -9.56
N ALA A 313 -6.93 11.16 -8.26
CA ALA A 313 -5.74 11.78 -7.70
C ALA A 313 -4.51 10.89 -7.98
N LYS A 314 -4.60 9.58 -7.75
CA LYS A 314 -3.48 8.64 -7.93
C LYS A 314 -3.07 8.45 -9.40
N PHE A 315 -4.02 8.22 -10.29
CA PHE A 315 -3.74 7.83 -11.67
C PHE A 315 -3.38 9.05 -12.51
N SER A 316 -2.09 9.13 -12.79
CA SER A 316 -1.46 10.23 -13.50
C SER A 316 -0.25 9.67 -14.23
N ASP A 317 -0.01 10.16 -15.45
CA ASP A 317 1.16 9.81 -16.24
C ASP A 317 2.42 10.48 -15.68
N LYS A 318 2.24 11.67 -15.10
CA LYS A 318 3.22 12.41 -14.29
C LYS A 318 3.15 12.03 -12.81
N ILE A 319 4.28 12.09 -12.12
CA ILE A 319 4.31 11.90 -10.66
C ILE A 319 3.73 13.14 -9.97
N ARG A 320 2.87 12.91 -8.98
CA ARG A 320 2.29 13.95 -8.12
C ARG A 320 2.78 13.77 -6.69
N LEU A 321 3.34 14.83 -6.13
CA LEU A 321 3.69 14.91 -4.72
C LEU A 321 2.61 15.71 -3.98
N TYR A 322 2.03 15.11 -2.95
CA TYR A 322 0.96 15.71 -2.17
C TYR A 322 1.49 16.18 -0.83
N HIS A 323 1.14 17.41 -0.46
CA HIS A 323 1.48 18.01 0.82
C HIS A 323 0.28 18.73 1.42
N VAL A 324 -0.03 18.45 2.69
CA VAL A 324 -1.05 19.22 3.43
C VAL A 324 -0.38 20.41 4.08
N LYS A 325 -0.81 21.62 3.72
CA LYS A 325 -0.33 22.87 4.30
C LYS A 325 -1.41 23.45 5.22
N ASP A 326 -1.04 23.79 6.45
CA ASP A 326 -1.91 24.60 7.31
C ASP A 326 -1.89 26.05 6.81
N LEU A 327 -3.07 26.59 6.54
CA LEU A 327 -3.28 28.00 6.26
C LEU A 327 -3.23 28.75 7.59
N TYR A 328 -2.40 29.77 7.68
CA TYR A 328 -2.40 30.69 8.81
C TYR A 328 -3.80 31.30 8.92
N CYS A 329 -4.53 30.94 9.98
CA CYS A 329 -5.56 31.82 10.49
C CYS A 329 -4.78 32.91 11.25
N ALA A 330 -4.81 34.16 10.77
CA ALA A 330 -4.47 35.27 11.66
C ALA A 330 -5.31 35.06 12.91
N SER A 331 -4.65 34.87 14.05
CA SER A 331 -5.30 34.54 15.30
C SER A 331 -6.37 35.59 15.60
N LEU A 332 -7.39 35.19 16.35
CA LEU A 332 -8.35 36.09 17.02
C LEU A 332 -7.68 37.22 17.83
N SER A 333 -6.35 37.22 18.00
CA SER A 333 -5.57 38.34 18.53
C SER A 333 -5.59 39.57 17.64
N ASP A 334 -5.70 39.41 16.32
CA ASP A 334 -5.55 40.51 15.36
C ASP A 334 -6.90 41.13 15.00
N ILE A 335 -8.00 40.43 15.30
CA ILE A 335 -9.37 40.94 15.15
C ILE A 335 -9.77 41.80 16.36
N ASN A 336 -9.15 41.61 17.53
CA ASN A 336 -9.48 42.32 18.77
C ASN A 336 -8.74 43.65 18.99
N GLN A 337 -7.95 44.14 18.02
CA GLN A 337 -7.35 45.48 18.12
C GLN A 337 -7.99 46.55 17.22
N ASN A 338 -8.88 46.18 16.30
CA ASN A 338 -9.56 47.13 15.41
C ASN A 338 -11.07 47.27 15.65
N PHE A 339 -11.61 46.68 16.72
CA PHE A 339 -13.05 46.74 17.07
C PHE A 339 -13.35 47.53 18.36
N LEU A 340 -12.41 48.35 18.83
CA LEU A 340 -12.62 49.29 19.93
C LEU A 340 -12.40 50.72 19.46
N GLU A 341 -13.11 51.14 18.42
CA GLU A 341 -13.40 52.56 18.18
C GLU A 341 -14.61 52.69 17.25
N SER A 342 -15.71 53.22 17.79
CA SER A 342 -16.98 53.63 17.13
C SER A 342 -17.84 52.50 16.52
N SER A 343 -19.17 52.45 16.60
CA SER A 343 -20.22 53.29 17.18
C SER A 343 -21.52 52.47 17.19
N GLU A 344 -22.48 52.93 17.96
CA GLU A 344 -23.83 52.40 18.18
C GLU A 344 -24.63 52.04 16.89
N GLY A 345 -25.38 50.94 16.98
CA GLY A 345 -26.56 50.65 16.16
C GLY A 345 -26.29 50.09 14.76
N ILE A 346 -26.83 48.90 14.45
CA ILE A 346 -27.68 48.61 13.28
C ILE A 346 -27.96 47.10 13.22
N ASP A 347 -29.24 46.81 13.03
CA ASP A 347 -29.90 45.53 12.76
C ASP A 347 -29.29 44.76 11.58
N GLY A 348 -29.03 43.47 11.77
CA GLY A 348 -28.30 42.61 10.84
C GLY A 348 -29.18 42.06 9.72
N THR A 349 -29.46 42.88 8.70
CA THR A 349 -29.87 42.38 7.38
C THR A 349 -28.66 42.36 6.46
N TYR A 350 -28.32 41.17 5.93
CA TYR A 350 -27.26 41.00 4.93
C TYR A 350 -27.62 41.79 3.66
N ARG A 351 -26.92 42.90 3.41
CA ARG A 351 -26.92 43.61 2.12
C ARG A 351 -25.63 43.25 1.39
N LYS A 352 -25.76 42.55 0.26
CA LYS A 352 -24.65 42.30 -0.69
C LYS A 352 -24.13 43.66 -1.19
N LEU A 353 -22.83 43.92 -1.08
CA LEU A 353 -22.21 45.15 -1.59
C LEU A 353 -22.24 45.16 -3.14
N PRO A 354 -22.61 46.26 -3.80
CA PRO A 354 -22.82 46.31 -5.25
C PRO A 354 -21.52 46.58 -6.04
N THR A 355 -20.45 45.85 -5.76
CA THR A 355 -19.18 45.91 -6.52
C THR A 355 -18.58 44.55 -6.87
N GLU A 356 -19.31 43.46 -6.70
CA GLU A 356 -18.96 42.21 -7.37
C GLU A 356 -19.48 42.29 -8.81
N GLU A 357 -18.55 42.30 -9.77
CA GLU A 357 -18.86 41.93 -11.16
C GLU A 357 -19.73 40.65 -11.15
N PRO A 358 -20.74 40.54 -12.03
CA PRO A 358 -21.64 39.40 -12.02
C PRO A 358 -20.80 38.13 -12.11
N ASP A 359 -21.00 37.21 -11.16
CA ASP A 359 -20.40 35.87 -11.10
C ASP A 359 -20.23 35.38 -12.54
N SER A 360 -18.98 35.38 -13.05
CA SER A 360 -18.71 34.76 -14.34
C SER A 360 -19.17 33.32 -14.17
N GLU A 361 -20.20 32.91 -14.90
CA GLU A 361 -20.71 31.53 -14.83
C GLU A 361 -19.52 30.60 -14.98
N LEU A 362 -19.12 29.95 -13.88
CA LEU A 362 -18.02 29.00 -13.90
C LEU A 362 -18.34 27.99 -14.99
N SER A 363 -17.37 27.72 -15.84
CA SER A 363 -17.55 26.71 -16.87
C SER A 363 -17.92 25.37 -16.22
N VAL A 364 -18.68 24.54 -16.93
CA VAL A 364 -19.06 23.20 -16.44
C VAL A 364 -17.85 22.39 -15.99
N GLU A 365 -16.69 22.62 -16.62
CA GLU A 365 -15.42 21.98 -16.27
C GLU A 365 -14.84 22.50 -14.95
N GLU A 366 -14.85 23.82 -14.72
CA GLU A 366 -14.43 24.42 -13.44
C GLU A 366 -15.35 23.99 -12.29
N MET A 367 -16.67 23.90 -12.52
CA MET A 367 -17.61 23.38 -11.54
C MET A 367 -17.32 21.92 -11.18
N ARG A 368 -17.03 21.08 -12.18
CA ARG A 368 -16.67 19.67 -11.97
C ARG A 368 -15.35 19.53 -11.20
N GLN A 369 -14.34 20.32 -11.57
CA GLN A 369 -13.04 20.31 -10.91
C GLN A 369 -13.13 20.80 -9.46
N ASN A 370 -13.94 21.83 -9.19
CA ASN A 370 -14.21 22.31 -7.83
C ASN A 370 -14.95 21.25 -7.00
N SER A 371 -15.93 20.56 -7.57
CA SER A 371 -16.64 19.46 -6.91
C SER A 371 -15.73 18.27 -6.58
N SER A 372 -14.90 17.85 -7.55
CA SER A 372 -13.88 16.80 -7.40
C SER A 372 -12.89 17.13 -6.28
N ASN A 373 -12.34 18.36 -6.29
CA ASN A 373 -11.43 18.82 -5.25
C ASN A 373 -12.09 18.85 -3.88
N LYS A 374 -13.34 19.33 -3.78
CA LYS A 374 -14.09 19.33 -2.51
C LYS A 374 -14.26 17.91 -1.97
N HIS A 375 -14.69 16.97 -2.79
CA HIS A 375 -14.90 15.58 -2.38
C HIS A 375 -13.59 14.89 -1.97
N LEU A 376 -12.49 15.11 -2.68
CA LEU A 376 -11.17 14.60 -2.27
C LEU A 376 -10.75 15.15 -0.90
N ARG A 377 -10.96 16.44 -0.64
CA ARG A 377 -10.67 17.06 0.67
C ARG A 377 -11.49 16.43 1.80
N GLU A 378 -12.76 16.13 1.55
CA GLU A 378 -13.65 15.44 2.49
C GLU A 378 -13.16 14.02 2.79
N LEU A 379 -12.80 13.24 1.76
CA LEU A 379 -12.26 11.88 1.92
C LEU A 379 -10.95 11.85 2.73
N LEU A 380 -10.11 12.87 2.55
CA LEU A 380 -8.87 13.05 3.32
C LEU A 380 -9.09 13.62 4.74
N GLY A 381 -10.31 14.05 5.06
CA GLY A 381 -10.63 14.66 6.35
C GLY A 381 -9.88 15.96 6.62
N LEU A 382 -9.62 16.77 5.58
CA LEU A 382 -8.90 18.03 5.72
C LEU A 382 -9.76 19.07 6.44
N LYS A 383 -9.13 19.82 7.34
CA LYS A 383 -9.77 20.94 8.04
C LYS A 383 -10.02 22.12 7.10
N GLN A 384 -10.91 23.04 7.49
CA GLN A 384 -11.18 24.25 6.72
C GLN A 384 -9.92 25.11 6.50
N ASN A 385 -9.03 25.16 7.49
CA ASN A 385 -7.76 25.87 7.43
C ASN A 385 -6.62 25.03 6.84
N GLN A 386 -6.91 23.96 6.10
CA GLN A 386 -5.90 23.12 5.48
C GLN A 386 -6.06 23.10 3.96
N GLU A 387 -4.94 23.15 3.26
CA GLU A 387 -4.86 23.07 1.81
C GLU A 387 -4.07 21.84 1.37
N LEU A 388 -4.55 21.16 0.33
CA LEU A 388 -3.82 20.09 -0.33
C LEU A 388 -3.02 20.69 -1.50
N VAL A 389 -1.72 20.84 -1.31
CA VAL A 389 -0.79 21.32 -2.34
C VAL A 389 -0.31 20.12 -3.15
N VAL A 390 -0.33 20.27 -4.49
CA VAL A 390 0.11 19.23 -5.42
C VAL A 390 1.27 19.75 -6.26
N THR A 391 2.45 19.16 -6.08
CA THR A 391 3.61 19.41 -6.94
C THR A 391 3.65 18.33 -8.03
N ARG A 392 3.73 18.75 -9.30
CA ARG A 392 3.84 17.85 -10.45
C ARG A 392 5.30 17.78 -10.88
N ILE A 393 5.80 16.57 -11.06
CA ILE A 393 7.14 16.33 -11.61
C ILE A 393 6.97 16.11 -13.11
N GLU A 394 7.51 17.04 -13.90
CA GLU A 394 7.29 17.10 -15.34
C GLU A 394 8.15 16.08 -16.09
N ASP A 395 9.41 15.93 -15.65
CA ASP A 395 10.35 14.94 -16.16
C ASP A 395 10.79 13.98 -15.04
N ASP A 396 10.72 12.68 -15.31
CA ASP A 396 11.22 11.65 -14.39
C ASP A 396 12.72 11.85 -14.07
N SER A 397 13.48 12.56 -14.92
CA SER A 397 14.87 12.95 -14.66
C SER A 397 15.03 13.95 -13.49
N GLU A 398 14.01 14.75 -13.19
CA GLU A 398 14.01 15.70 -12.06
C GLU A 398 13.75 15.00 -10.73
N TRP A 399 13.29 13.74 -10.76
CA TRP A 399 12.93 12.97 -9.57
C TRP A 399 13.99 13.01 -8.48
N SER A 400 15.28 12.85 -8.86
CA SER A 400 16.40 12.83 -7.92
C SER A 400 16.57 14.15 -7.17
N MET A 401 16.12 15.27 -7.73
CA MET A 401 16.18 16.59 -7.09
C MET A 401 15.25 16.71 -5.88
N TYR A 402 14.20 15.90 -5.82
CA TYR A 402 13.24 15.88 -4.71
C TYR A 402 13.67 14.96 -3.56
N LEU A 403 14.63 14.06 -3.80
CA LEU A 403 15.06 13.07 -2.81
C LEU A 403 15.90 13.72 -1.70
N ASN A 404 15.54 13.45 -0.44
CA ASN A 404 16.23 13.94 0.76
C ASN A 404 15.76 13.12 1.99
N ASP A 405 16.22 13.47 3.19
CA ASP A 405 15.85 12.80 4.44
C ASP A 405 15.10 13.70 5.44
N ASP A 406 14.59 14.85 5.00
CA ASP A 406 14.04 15.88 5.89
C ASP A 406 12.80 15.40 6.67
N LYS A 407 12.05 14.43 6.15
CA LYS A 407 10.87 13.89 6.85
C LYS A 407 11.24 13.15 8.13
N LEU A 408 12.51 12.74 8.31
CA LEU A 408 12.96 12.12 9.55
C LEU A 408 12.97 13.14 10.69
N LYS A 409 13.40 14.38 10.42
CA LYS A 409 13.52 15.45 11.41
C LYS A 409 12.16 15.91 11.95
N LEU A 410 11.09 15.68 11.19
CA LEU A 410 9.72 16.00 11.56
C LEU A 410 9.07 14.98 12.51
N LEU A 411 9.68 13.80 12.70
CA LEU A 411 9.16 12.80 13.62
C LEU A 411 9.50 13.17 15.07
N SER A 412 8.69 12.69 16.01
CA SER A 412 9.04 12.73 17.44
C SER A 412 10.40 12.08 17.72
N THR A 413 11.05 12.45 18.82
CA THR A 413 12.34 11.84 19.24
C THR A 413 12.26 10.31 19.28
N ARG A 414 11.15 9.77 19.81
CA ARG A 414 10.90 8.32 19.84
C ARG A 414 10.73 7.75 18.43
N GLY A 415 9.99 8.43 17.55
CA GLY A 415 9.84 8.04 16.14
C GLY A 415 11.19 7.96 15.42
N GLN A 416 12.04 8.96 15.58
CA GLN A 416 13.39 8.97 15.01
C GLN A 416 14.25 7.81 15.53
N MET A 417 14.23 7.55 16.85
CA MET A 417 14.94 6.43 17.45
C MET A 417 14.47 5.08 16.90
N ASN A 418 13.15 4.86 16.81
CA ASN A 418 12.57 3.64 16.27
C ASN A 418 12.98 3.39 14.81
N VAL A 419 12.94 4.44 13.97
CA VAL A 419 13.39 4.36 12.57
C VAL A 419 14.87 3.98 12.48
N LYS A 420 15.72 4.71 13.20
CA LYS A 420 17.18 4.48 13.21
C LYS A 420 17.52 3.07 13.69
N PHE A 421 16.89 2.62 14.76
CA PHE A 421 17.07 1.26 15.29
C PHE A 421 16.67 0.19 14.28
N THR A 422 15.52 0.35 13.61
CA THR A 422 15.04 -0.62 12.63
C THR A 422 15.98 -0.70 11.42
N ILE A 423 16.40 0.45 10.88
CA ILE A 423 17.33 0.49 9.73
C ILE A 423 18.69 -0.13 10.10
N GLN A 424 19.22 0.20 11.28
CA GLN A 424 20.47 -0.42 11.75
C GLN A 424 20.34 -1.93 11.91
N SER A 425 19.21 -2.41 12.43
CA SER A 425 18.94 -3.85 12.56
C SER A 425 18.90 -4.53 11.20
N LEU A 426 18.21 -3.95 10.21
CA LEU A 426 18.17 -4.49 8.84
C LEU A 426 19.56 -4.53 8.20
N ASN A 427 20.34 -3.45 8.30
CA ASN A 427 21.70 -3.41 7.73
C ASN A 427 22.61 -4.46 8.37
N ARG A 428 22.44 -4.76 9.66
CA ARG A 428 23.20 -5.80 10.36
C ARG A 428 22.94 -7.22 9.84
N CYS A 429 21.83 -7.48 9.12
CA CYS A 429 21.55 -8.79 8.51
C CYS A 429 22.60 -9.24 7.48
N TYR A 430 23.40 -8.32 6.94
CA TYR A 430 24.52 -8.65 6.05
C TYR A 430 25.72 -9.26 6.77
N SER A 431 25.85 -9.03 8.09
CA SER A 431 26.87 -9.66 8.93
C SER A 431 26.38 -10.96 9.57
N THR A 432 27.29 -11.90 9.83
CA THR A 432 26.95 -13.18 10.50
C THR A 432 26.37 -12.96 11.90
N ILE A 433 27.00 -12.11 12.71
CA ILE A 433 26.57 -11.83 14.09
C ILE A 433 25.22 -11.11 14.08
N GLY A 434 25.07 -10.08 13.26
CA GLY A 434 23.82 -9.31 13.19
C GLY A 434 22.63 -10.15 12.74
N ARG A 435 22.83 -11.03 11.75
CA ARG A 435 21.84 -12.02 11.33
C ARG A 435 21.43 -12.93 12.48
N PHE A 436 22.40 -13.51 13.19
CA PHE A 436 22.11 -14.38 14.34
C PHE A 436 21.29 -13.64 15.41
N THR A 437 21.68 -12.41 15.77
CA THR A 437 20.96 -11.59 16.75
C THR A 437 19.52 -11.30 16.31
N ASN A 438 19.32 -10.90 15.06
CA ASN A 438 17.99 -10.60 14.53
C ASN A 438 17.11 -11.85 14.44
N GLU A 439 17.68 -12.98 14.04
CA GLU A 439 16.94 -14.26 13.97
C GLU A 439 16.56 -14.77 15.36
N TRP A 440 17.41 -14.57 16.36
CA TRP A 440 17.10 -14.89 17.75
C TRP A 440 15.97 -14.01 18.29
N ALA A 441 16.07 -12.68 18.09
CA ALA A 441 15.05 -11.73 18.52
C ALA A 441 13.70 -12.02 17.85
N LEU A 442 13.72 -12.28 16.54
CA LEU A 442 12.52 -12.66 15.80
C LEU A 442 11.94 -13.97 16.34
N SER A 443 12.75 -15.01 16.53
CA SER A 443 12.26 -16.29 17.05
C SER A 443 11.59 -16.14 18.42
N PHE A 444 12.11 -15.25 19.27
CA PHE A 444 11.47 -14.91 20.54
C PHE A 444 10.12 -14.21 20.36
N ILE A 445 10.02 -13.24 19.45
CA ILE A 445 8.75 -12.58 19.08
C ILE A 445 7.73 -13.61 18.60
N LEU A 446 8.14 -14.51 17.70
CA LEU A 446 7.28 -15.56 17.15
C LEU A 446 6.77 -16.51 18.22
N TYR A 447 7.66 -16.94 19.12
CA TYR A 447 7.30 -17.77 20.26
C TYR A 447 6.25 -17.08 21.15
N ARG A 448 6.44 -15.78 21.44
CA ARG A 448 5.49 -14.99 22.24
C ARG A 448 4.13 -14.87 21.56
N ILE A 449 4.09 -14.63 20.25
CA ILE A 449 2.83 -14.56 19.48
C ILE A 449 2.11 -15.91 19.56
N LYS A 450 2.78 -17.02 19.22
CA LYS A 450 2.18 -18.37 19.25
C LYS A 450 1.59 -18.69 20.62
N ARG A 451 2.37 -18.49 21.68
CA ARG A 451 1.96 -18.73 23.07
C ARG A 451 0.72 -17.91 23.48
N LEU A 452 0.66 -16.62 23.13
CA LEU A 452 -0.48 -15.76 23.47
C LEU A 452 -1.72 -16.04 22.61
N THR A 453 -1.55 -16.64 21.43
CA THR A 453 -2.66 -17.02 20.54
C THR A 453 -3.19 -18.45 20.78
N GLY A 454 -2.58 -19.22 21.69
CA GLY A 454 -2.98 -20.60 21.97
C GLY A 454 -2.74 -21.56 20.80
N LYS A 455 -1.77 -21.26 19.93
CA LYS A 455 -1.40 -22.05 18.74
C LYS A 455 0.00 -22.62 18.85
#